data_AF-A0A818S635-F1
#
_entry.id   AF-A0A818S635-F1
#
_cell.length_a   1.000
_cell.length_b   1.000
_cell.length_c   1.000
_cell.angle_alpha   90.00
_cell.angle_beta   90.00
_cell.angle_gamma   90.00
#
_symmetry.space_group_name_H-M   'P 1'
#
loop_
_entity.id
_entity.type
_entity.pdbx_description
1 polymer ?
#
loop_
_entity_poly.entity_id
_entity_poly.type
_entity_poly.pdbx_seq_one_letter_code
_entity_poly.pdbx_strand_id
1 'polypeptide(L)'
;MKIIIILLFLCLHNHFTEHALIDNKNNLTKFDCTYKDARFGRIDLSKVGLKHGIPAFRHVLKDDYFYSYNPCYPFSEESSCTNVAICQISKTGSAYYVLGLNSMVSWSITADGKATLVYSTDERQTIVNLACWNEIDQLDINGEYEARHYNLTLFSKCACWNGC
;
A
#
# COMPACT_ATOMS: atom_id res chain seq x y z
N MET A 1 43.01 62.57 7.21
CA MET A 1 44.28 61.82 7.30
C MET A 1 43.98 60.36 7.05
N LYS A 2 44.65 59.76 6.05
CA LYS A 2 44.50 58.37 5.58
C LYS A 2 45.17 57.36 6.53
N ILE A 3 44.92 56.06 6.22
CA ILE A 3 45.67 54.80 6.55
C ILE A 3 44.90 53.97 7.59
N ILE A 4 44.11 52.91 7.27
CA ILE A 4 44.30 51.61 6.56
C ILE A 4 45.26 50.66 7.29
N ILE A 5 44.87 49.36 7.34
CA ILE A 5 45.67 48.10 7.46
C ILE A 5 45.45 47.37 8.81
N ILE A 6 45.13 46.07 8.95
CA ILE A 6 44.93 44.91 8.05
C ILE A 6 44.13 43.80 8.80
N LEU A 7 43.46 42.96 8.02
CA LEU A 7 42.84 41.63 8.24
C LEU A 7 43.39 40.73 9.37
N LEU A 8 42.47 39.99 9.99
CA LEU A 8 42.71 38.61 10.42
C LEU A 8 41.46 37.74 10.23
N PHE A 9 41.59 36.78 9.32
CA PHE A 9 40.66 35.70 9.00
C PHE A 9 40.51 34.76 10.20
N LEU A 10 39.29 34.53 10.67
CA LEU A 10 38.92 33.31 11.38
C LEU A 10 37.62 32.77 10.77
N CYS A 11 37.81 31.88 9.79
CA CYS A 11 36.80 31.01 9.25
C CYS A 11 36.71 29.79 10.18
N LEU A 12 35.61 29.62 10.91
CA LEU A 12 35.34 28.38 11.62
C LEU A 12 33.88 27.95 11.39
N HIS A 13 33.78 27.00 10.45
CA HIS A 13 32.86 25.85 10.43
C HIS A 13 31.35 26.12 10.41
N ASN A 14 30.87 26.30 9.16
CA ASN A 14 29.57 25.81 8.72
C ASN A 14 29.42 24.33 9.12
N HIS A 15 28.41 24.00 9.93
CA HIS A 15 27.93 22.62 10.07
C HIS A 15 26.54 22.52 9.46
N PHE A 16 26.57 22.18 8.17
CA PHE A 16 25.65 21.33 7.42
C PHE A 16 24.17 21.30 7.84
N THR A 17 23.37 21.94 6.98
CA THR A 17 21.98 21.59 6.66
C THR A 17 21.87 20.13 6.22
N GLU A 18 21.06 19.31 6.90
CA GLU A 18 20.54 18.06 6.34
C GLU A 18 19.44 18.39 5.33
N HIS A 19 19.85 18.57 4.08
CA HIS A 19 18.95 18.37 2.95
C HIS A 19 18.70 16.88 2.79
N ALA A 20 17.43 16.48 2.83
CA ALA A 20 16.98 15.20 2.33
C ALA A 20 17.44 15.04 0.87
N LEU A 21 18.35 14.10 0.63
CA LEU A 21 18.77 13.73 -0.71
C LEU A 21 17.61 13.04 -1.42
N ILE A 22 17.12 13.68 -2.47
CA ILE A 22 16.25 13.09 -3.49
C ILE A 22 17.12 12.14 -4.31
N ASP A 23 16.88 10.84 -4.18
CA ASP A 23 17.52 9.82 -5.01
C ASP A 23 16.79 9.73 -6.36
N ASN A 24 17.48 10.05 -7.45
CA ASN A 24 16.92 10.22 -8.79
C ASN A 24 17.44 9.13 -9.73
N LYS A 25 16.79 7.95 -9.67
CA LYS A 25 16.26 7.14 -10.80
C LYS A 25 16.02 5.69 -10.33
N ASN A 26 14.74 5.28 -10.36
CA ASN A 26 14.19 3.92 -10.21
C ASN A 26 13.74 3.43 -8.81
N ASN A 27 12.91 4.17 -8.07
CA ASN A 27 12.02 3.51 -7.10
C ASN A 27 10.75 4.34 -6.85
N LEU A 28 9.70 4.04 -7.61
CA LEU A 28 8.34 4.38 -7.21
C LEU A 28 8.06 3.65 -5.89
N THR A 29 8.16 4.41 -4.79
CA THR A 29 7.59 4.19 -3.45
C THR A 29 7.22 2.74 -3.13
N LYS A 30 8.20 2.01 -2.59
CA LYS A 30 7.98 0.70 -1.95
C LYS A 30 6.97 0.89 -0.80
N PHE A 31 5.75 0.36 -0.96
CA PHE A 31 4.83 0.21 0.16
C PHE A 31 5.47 -0.62 1.27
N ASP A 32 5.39 -0.13 2.50
CA ASP A 32 5.74 -0.93 3.67
C ASP A 32 4.54 -1.80 4.07
N CYS A 33 4.74 -3.10 3.91
CA CYS A 33 3.85 -4.18 4.35
C CYS A 33 3.59 -4.21 5.85
N THR A 34 4.40 -3.48 6.59
CA THR A 34 4.35 -3.41 8.04
C THR A 34 3.81 -2.06 8.45
N TYR A 35 2.95 -2.08 9.47
CA TYR A 35 2.54 -0.88 10.18
C TYR A 35 2.83 -1.04 11.67
N LYS A 36 3.25 0.04 12.33
CA LYS A 36 3.54 0.09 13.76
C LYS A 36 2.75 1.22 14.41
N ASP A 37 1.94 0.90 15.41
CA ASP A 37 1.27 1.83 16.31
C ASP A 37 1.81 1.62 17.74
N ALA A 38 2.07 2.70 18.47
CA ALA A 38 2.60 2.62 19.83
C ALA A 38 1.61 2.00 20.85
N ARG A 39 0.30 2.08 20.59
CA ARG A 39 -0.76 1.60 21.47
C ARG A 39 -1.13 0.15 21.18
N PHE A 40 -1.18 -0.22 19.91
CA PHE A 40 -1.71 -1.52 19.48
C PHE A 40 -0.61 -2.51 19.10
N GLY A 41 0.56 -2.04 18.66
CA GLY A 41 1.69 -2.87 18.26
C GLY A 41 1.90 -2.88 16.75
N ARG A 42 2.21 -4.04 16.18
CA ARG A 42 2.61 -4.17 14.76
C ARG A 42 1.66 -5.03 13.95
N ILE A 43 1.30 -4.60 12.75
CA ILE A 43 0.68 -5.44 11.71
C ILE A 43 1.74 -5.71 10.63
N ASP A 44 1.84 -6.94 10.15
CA ASP A 44 2.80 -7.34 9.10
C ASP A 44 2.14 -8.31 8.12
N LEU A 45 1.78 -7.79 6.94
CA LEU A 45 1.08 -8.54 5.90
C LEU A 45 2.02 -9.27 4.93
N SER A 46 3.33 -9.24 5.15
CA SER A 46 4.32 -9.82 4.22
C SER A 46 4.17 -11.33 4.02
N LYS A 47 3.55 -12.04 4.98
CA LYS A 47 3.28 -13.48 4.90
C LYS A 47 1.95 -13.81 4.22
N VAL A 48 1.05 -12.85 4.08
CA VAL A 48 -0.25 -13.03 3.40
C VAL A 48 -0.07 -12.89 1.89
N GLY A 49 0.74 -11.92 1.47
CA GLY A 49 1.01 -11.68 0.05
C GLY A 49 1.90 -12.76 -0.57
N LEU A 50 1.59 -13.15 -1.80
CA LEU A 50 2.44 -14.04 -2.58
C LEU A 50 3.43 -13.24 -3.43
N LYS A 51 4.66 -13.73 -3.52
CA LYS A 51 5.69 -13.16 -4.40
C LYS A 51 5.56 -13.70 -5.82
N HIS A 52 6.39 -13.20 -6.74
CA HIS A 52 6.50 -13.66 -8.13
C HIS A 52 5.32 -13.32 -9.03
N GLY A 53 4.59 -12.24 -8.71
CA GLY A 53 3.60 -11.68 -9.61
C GLY A 53 2.28 -12.47 -9.68
N ILE A 54 1.97 -13.24 -8.64
CA ILE A 54 0.74 -14.02 -8.53
C ILE A 54 -0.08 -13.48 -7.35
N PRO A 55 -1.41 -13.29 -7.49
CA PRO A 55 -2.23 -12.83 -6.38
C PRO A 55 -2.45 -13.92 -5.32
N ALA A 56 -2.39 -13.54 -4.04
CA ALA A 56 -2.72 -14.42 -2.92
C ALA A 56 -4.18 -14.87 -2.94
N PHE A 57 -5.07 -13.97 -3.34
CA PHE A 57 -6.50 -14.24 -3.52
C PHE A 57 -6.83 -14.02 -4.99
N ARG A 58 -7.08 -15.10 -5.73
CA ARG A 58 -7.28 -15.04 -7.18
C ARG A 58 -8.73 -15.35 -7.55
N HIS A 59 -9.30 -14.52 -8.41
CA HIS A 59 -10.62 -14.71 -9.01
C HIS A 59 -11.73 -15.03 -7.98
N VAL A 60 -11.77 -14.29 -6.88
CA VAL A 60 -12.87 -14.36 -5.91
C VAL A 60 -14.12 -13.80 -6.58
N LEU A 61 -15.16 -14.62 -6.74
CA LEU A 61 -16.39 -14.25 -7.44
C LEU A 61 -17.29 -13.40 -6.55
N LYS A 62 -17.75 -12.27 -7.08
CA LYS A 62 -18.80 -11.44 -6.49
C LYS A 62 -19.62 -10.80 -7.61
N ASP A 63 -20.93 -10.99 -7.55
CA ASP A 63 -21.88 -10.55 -8.58
C ASP A 63 -21.45 -11.07 -9.97
N ASP A 64 -21.28 -10.17 -10.95
CA ASP A 64 -20.82 -10.50 -12.30
C ASP A 64 -19.33 -10.24 -12.52
N TYR A 65 -18.53 -10.23 -11.45
CA TYR A 65 -17.11 -9.94 -11.50
C TYR A 65 -16.26 -10.91 -10.66
N PHE A 66 -15.04 -11.14 -11.14
CA PHE A 66 -13.97 -11.79 -10.40
C PHE A 66 -13.01 -10.74 -9.86
N TYR A 67 -12.54 -10.93 -8.64
CA TYR A 67 -11.59 -10.03 -7.98
C TYR A 67 -10.32 -10.78 -7.62
N SER A 68 -9.18 -10.17 -7.89
CA SER A 68 -7.87 -10.65 -7.47
C SER A 68 -7.21 -9.61 -6.58
N TYR A 69 -6.63 -10.05 -5.46
CA TYR A 69 -5.93 -9.19 -4.52
C TYR A 69 -4.62 -9.83 -4.07
N ASN A 70 -3.59 -9.00 -3.96
CA ASN A 70 -2.36 -9.36 -3.31
C ASN A 70 -1.90 -8.23 -2.39
N PRO A 71 -1.93 -8.40 -1.06
CA PRO A 71 -1.23 -7.46 -0.20
C PRO A 71 0.26 -7.50 -0.53
N CYS A 72 0.98 -6.41 -0.27
CA CYS A 72 2.44 -6.32 -0.30
C CYS A 72 3.16 -6.39 -1.64
N TYR A 73 2.78 -7.33 -2.51
CA TYR A 73 3.53 -7.63 -3.71
C TYR A 73 2.64 -7.41 -4.93
N PRO A 74 3.09 -6.64 -5.91
CA PRO A 74 2.31 -6.44 -7.11
C PRO A 74 2.22 -7.74 -7.91
N PHE A 75 1.11 -7.89 -8.62
CA PHE A 75 0.89 -8.96 -9.57
C PHE A 75 0.44 -8.40 -10.91
N SER A 76 0.50 -9.25 -11.93
CA SER A 76 -0.06 -8.95 -13.24
C SER A 76 -0.99 -10.08 -13.64
N GLU A 77 -2.18 -9.71 -14.10
CA GLU A 77 -3.08 -10.57 -14.84
C GLU A 77 -3.23 -10.01 -16.26
N GLU A 78 -4.00 -10.67 -17.12
CA GLU A 78 -4.13 -10.26 -18.52
C GLU A 78 -4.57 -8.79 -18.66
N SER A 79 -4.25 -8.21 -19.84
CA SER A 79 -4.72 -6.88 -20.23
C SER A 79 -4.25 -5.74 -19.28
N SER A 80 -5.19 -4.92 -18.79
CA SER A 80 -4.91 -3.67 -18.06
C SER A 80 -4.39 -3.87 -16.64
N CYS A 81 -4.55 -5.06 -16.06
CA CYS A 81 -4.10 -5.35 -14.70
C CYS A 81 -2.62 -5.73 -14.65
N THR A 82 -1.74 -4.77 -14.90
CA THR A 82 -0.29 -4.94 -14.86
C THR A 82 0.31 -4.25 -13.63
N ASN A 83 1.11 -4.97 -12.83
CA ASN A 83 1.79 -4.46 -11.65
C ASN A 83 0.84 -3.79 -10.63
N VAL A 84 -0.28 -4.47 -10.35
CA VAL A 84 -1.38 -3.97 -9.51
C VAL A 84 -1.44 -4.70 -8.17
N ALA A 85 -2.11 -4.09 -7.19
CA ALA A 85 -2.47 -4.73 -5.94
C ALA A 85 -3.83 -5.40 -6.02
N ILE A 86 -4.76 -4.84 -6.80
CA ILE A 86 -6.15 -5.28 -6.90
C ILE A 86 -6.61 -5.18 -8.35
N CYS A 87 -7.18 -6.26 -8.86
CA CYS A 87 -7.77 -6.33 -10.20
C CYS A 87 -9.22 -6.82 -10.10
N GLN A 88 -10.09 -6.27 -10.96
CA GLN A 88 -11.43 -6.79 -11.19
C GLN A 88 -11.58 -7.18 -12.66
N ILE A 89 -12.19 -8.33 -12.90
CA ILE A 89 -12.39 -8.91 -14.22
C ILE A 89 -13.88 -9.19 -14.38
N SER A 90 -14.50 -8.74 -15.47
CA SER A 90 -15.88 -9.15 -15.79
C SER A 90 -15.96 -10.67 -15.89
N LYS A 91 -17.07 -11.28 -15.48
CA LYS A 91 -17.25 -12.74 -15.53
C LYS A 91 -17.10 -13.35 -16.94
N THR A 92 -17.33 -12.56 -17.98
CA THR A 92 -17.11 -12.91 -19.39
C THR A 92 -15.63 -12.84 -19.81
N GLY A 93 -14.74 -12.33 -18.96
CA GLY A 93 -13.32 -12.08 -19.28
C GLY A 93 -13.09 -10.94 -20.27
N SER A 94 -14.13 -10.17 -20.63
CA SER A 94 -14.04 -9.14 -21.68
C SER A 94 -13.54 -7.78 -21.19
N ALA A 95 -13.60 -7.52 -19.88
CA ALA A 95 -13.20 -6.25 -19.28
C ALA A 95 -12.36 -6.47 -18.02
N TYR A 96 -11.34 -5.62 -17.86
CA TYR A 96 -10.38 -5.63 -16.78
C TYR A 96 -10.26 -4.23 -16.19
N TYR A 97 -10.33 -4.12 -14.88
CA TYR A 97 -10.30 -2.85 -14.16
C TYR A 97 -9.24 -2.92 -13.06
N VAL A 98 -8.29 -1.98 -13.13
CA VAL A 98 -7.30 -1.79 -12.06
C VAL A 98 -7.99 -1.09 -10.89
N LEU A 99 -8.07 -1.76 -9.75
CA LEU A 99 -8.76 -1.22 -8.57
C LEU A 99 -7.81 -0.63 -7.53
N GLY A 100 -6.50 -0.88 -7.65
CA GLY A 100 -5.52 -0.34 -6.73
C GLY A 100 -4.09 -0.73 -7.07
N LEU A 101 -3.14 0.17 -6.76
CA LEU A 101 -1.71 -0.03 -7.00
C LEU A 101 -0.94 -0.19 -5.69
N ASN A 102 0.04 -1.10 -5.64
CA ASN A 102 0.94 -1.22 -4.49
C ASN A 102 1.81 0.03 -4.28
N SER A 103 1.99 0.88 -5.29
CA SER A 103 2.74 2.14 -5.16
C SER A 103 1.90 3.28 -4.57
N MET A 104 0.57 3.13 -4.57
CA MET A 104 -0.42 4.15 -4.15
C MET A 104 -1.33 3.59 -3.06
N VAL A 105 -0.73 3.15 -1.97
CA VAL A 105 -1.46 2.62 -0.80
C VAL A 105 -1.07 3.35 0.46
N SER A 106 -2.05 3.58 1.33
CA SER A 106 -1.87 4.17 2.64
C SER A 106 -2.55 3.35 3.74
N TRP A 107 -2.02 3.46 4.95
CA TRP A 107 -2.62 2.89 6.16
C TRP A 107 -3.56 3.91 6.78
N SER A 108 -4.72 3.46 7.25
CA SER A 108 -5.63 4.26 8.07
C SER A 108 -6.07 3.45 9.29
N ILE A 109 -5.83 4.02 10.47
CA ILE A 109 -6.09 3.40 11.78
C ILE A 109 -7.08 4.27 12.54
N THR A 110 -8.18 3.67 12.97
CA THR A 110 -9.18 4.34 13.80
C THR A 110 -8.74 4.43 15.26
N ALA A 111 -9.43 5.26 16.05
CA ALA A 111 -9.14 5.41 17.48
C ALA A 111 -9.30 4.10 18.27
N ASP A 112 -10.20 3.19 17.83
CA ASP A 112 -10.44 1.86 18.39
C ASP A 112 -9.51 0.77 17.81
N GLY A 113 -8.51 1.15 17.01
CA GLY A 113 -7.46 0.25 16.54
C GLY A 113 -7.85 -0.64 15.35
N LYS A 114 -8.94 -0.30 14.64
CA LYS A 114 -9.26 -0.96 13.36
C LYS A 114 -8.32 -0.43 12.29
N ALA A 115 -7.67 -1.35 11.59
CA ALA A 115 -6.72 -1.03 10.54
C ALA A 115 -7.36 -1.24 9.17
N THR A 116 -7.09 -0.31 8.25
CA THR A 116 -7.50 -0.38 6.86
C THR A 116 -6.34 -0.01 5.95
N LEU A 117 -6.31 -0.61 4.77
CA LEU A 117 -5.47 -0.19 3.66
C LEU A 117 -6.33 0.51 2.63
N VAL A 118 -5.90 1.68 2.19
CA VAL A 118 -6.56 2.42 1.11
C VAL A 118 -5.66 2.39 -0.10
N TYR A 119 -6.06 1.65 -1.12
CA TYR A 119 -5.40 1.60 -2.41
C TYR A 119 -6.08 2.57 -3.37
N SER A 120 -5.28 3.25 -4.18
CA SER A 120 -5.80 4.21 -5.16
C SER A 120 -5.20 3.99 -6.54
N THR A 121 -5.92 4.50 -7.53
CA THR A 121 -5.47 4.80 -8.89
C THR A 121 -5.89 6.25 -9.20
N ASP A 122 -5.67 6.72 -10.44
CA ASP A 122 -6.18 8.02 -10.87
C ASP A 122 -7.73 8.06 -10.96
N GLU A 123 -8.39 6.90 -11.05
CA GLU A 123 -9.84 6.81 -11.31
C GLU A 123 -10.64 6.12 -10.20
N ARG A 124 -10.00 5.25 -9.41
CA ARG A 124 -10.65 4.31 -8.49
C ARG A 124 -9.94 4.25 -7.16
N GLN A 125 -10.72 4.01 -6.11
CA GLN A 125 -10.22 3.77 -4.76
C GLN A 125 -10.79 2.47 -4.22
N THR A 126 -9.97 1.75 -3.47
CA THR A 126 -10.35 0.52 -2.82
C THR A 126 -9.92 0.52 -1.37
N ILE A 127 -10.88 0.33 -0.47
CA ILE A 127 -10.64 0.15 0.96
C ILE A 127 -10.60 -1.35 1.26
N VAL A 128 -9.51 -1.80 1.89
CA VAL A 128 -9.37 -3.16 2.41
C VAL A 128 -9.40 -3.08 3.93
N ASN A 129 -10.48 -3.58 4.53
CA ASN A 129 -10.58 -3.70 5.98
C ASN A 129 -9.76 -4.90 6.45
N LEU A 130 -8.95 -4.72 7.49
CA LEU A 130 -8.17 -5.79 8.09
C LEU A 130 -8.95 -6.37 9.27
N ALA A 131 -9.43 -7.61 9.11
CA ALA A 131 -10.14 -8.34 10.13
C ALA A 131 -9.23 -9.40 10.75
N CYS A 132 -8.96 -9.25 12.05
CA CYS A 132 -8.21 -10.25 12.81
C CYS A 132 -8.97 -11.59 12.82
N TRP A 133 -8.31 -12.64 12.33
CA TRP A 133 -8.90 -13.95 12.13
C TRP A 133 -7.87 -15.05 12.38
N ASN A 134 -8.20 -16.09 13.13
CA ASN A 134 -7.22 -17.12 13.52
C ASN A 134 -7.24 -18.38 12.65
N GLU A 135 -8.12 -18.45 11.66
CA GLU A 135 -8.14 -19.56 10.70
C GLU A 135 -7.32 -19.23 9.44
N ILE A 136 -7.57 -19.95 8.36
CA ILE A 136 -7.00 -19.73 7.03
C ILE A 136 -7.36 -18.32 6.55
N ASP A 137 -6.39 -17.67 5.89
CA ASP A 137 -6.59 -16.34 5.29
C ASP A 137 -7.72 -16.38 4.25
N GLN A 138 -8.60 -15.37 4.31
CA GLN A 138 -9.77 -15.26 3.43
C GLN A 138 -9.97 -13.83 2.97
N LEU A 139 -10.57 -13.67 1.79
CA LEU A 139 -10.95 -12.37 1.25
C LEU A 139 -12.45 -12.38 0.97
N ASP A 140 -13.16 -11.46 1.61
CA ASP A 140 -14.55 -11.15 1.29
C ASP A 140 -14.63 -9.90 0.41
N ILE A 141 -15.48 -9.97 -0.61
CA ILE A 141 -15.70 -8.87 -1.56
C ILE A 141 -17.05 -8.25 -1.24
N ASN A 142 -17.00 -7.03 -0.68
CA ASN A 142 -18.22 -6.25 -0.48
C ASN A 142 -18.65 -5.59 -1.80
N GLY A 143 -17.69 -5.28 -2.68
CA GLY A 143 -17.93 -4.80 -4.04
C GLY A 143 -17.85 -3.27 -4.14
N GLU A 144 -18.47 -2.73 -5.19
CA GLU A 144 -18.56 -1.28 -5.42
C GLU A 144 -19.69 -0.69 -4.57
N TYR A 145 -19.39 0.23 -3.66
CA TYR A 145 -20.40 0.85 -2.77
C TYR A 145 -20.78 2.27 -3.22
N GLU A 146 -19.92 2.90 -3.98
CA GLU A 146 -20.12 4.17 -4.69
C GLU A 146 -19.37 4.06 -6.01
N ALA A 147 -19.78 4.83 -7.03
CA ALA A 147 -19.12 4.80 -8.33
C ALA A 147 -17.59 4.89 -8.19
N ARG A 148 -16.88 3.87 -8.67
CA ARG A 148 -15.41 3.71 -8.64
C ARG A 148 -14.79 3.57 -7.25
N HIS A 149 -15.60 3.32 -6.22
CA HIS A 149 -15.15 3.09 -4.85
C HIS A 149 -15.54 1.69 -4.37
N TYR A 150 -14.53 0.93 -3.98
CA TYR A 150 -14.66 -0.49 -3.67
C TYR A 150 -14.32 -0.77 -2.21
N ASN A 151 -14.94 -1.83 -1.68
CA ASN A 151 -14.67 -2.31 -0.33
C ASN A 151 -14.44 -3.82 -0.32
N LEU A 152 -13.39 -4.25 0.37
CA LEU A 152 -13.03 -5.65 0.62
C LEU A 152 -12.69 -5.83 2.10
N THR A 153 -12.80 -7.07 2.57
CA THR A 153 -12.34 -7.44 3.91
C THR A 153 -11.35 -8.59 3.83
N LEU A 154 -10.13 -8.34 4.31
CA LEU A 154 -9.10 -9.37 4.48
C LEU A 154 -9.21 -9.95 5.89
N PHE A 155 -9.57 -11.22 5.98
CA PHE A 155 -9.51 -12.01 7.20
C PHE A 155 -8.15 -12.70 7.26
N SER A 156 -7.34 -12.40 8.27
CA SER A 156 -6.03 -13.03 8.44
C SER A 156 -5.54 -12.96 9.86
N LYS A 157 -4.69 -13.92 10.26
CA LYS A 157 -3.95 -13.81 11.53
C LYS A 157 -2.99 -12.63 11.48
N CYS A 158 -2.42 -12.34 10.32
CA CYS A 158 -1.52 -11.21 10.13
C CYS A 158 -2.25 -9.86 10.09
N ALA A 159 -3.58 -9.84 10.00
CA ALA A 159 -4.39 -8.63 10.20
C ALA A 159 -4.57 -8.29 11.70
N CYS A 160 -4.24 -9.22 12.60
CA CYS A 160 -4.21 -8.95 14.04
C CYS A 160 -2.96 -8.15 14.42
N TRP A 161 -3.08 -7.25 15.38
CA TRP A 161 -1.93 -6.64 16.03
C TRP A 161 -1.04 -7.71 16.68
N ASN A 162 0.22 -7.73 16.29
CA ASN A 162 1.27 -8.69 16.68
C ASN A 162 0.93 -10.15 16.32
N GLY A 163 0.05 -10.37 15.34
CA GLY A 163 -0.32 -11.73 14.89
C GLY A 163 0.78 -12.43 14.08
N CYS A 164 1.69 -11.63 13.50
CA CYS A 164 2.80 -12.02 12.65
C CYS A 164 4.03 -11.13 12.94
#